data_AF-A0A5S3QGC0-F1
#
_entry.id   AF-A0A5S3QGC0-F1
#
_cell.length_a   1.000
_cell.length_b   1.000
_cell.length_c   1.000
_cell.angle_alpha   90.00
_cell.angle_beta   90.00
_cell.angle_gamma   90.00
#
_symmetry.space_group_name_H-M   'P 1'
#
loop_
_entity.id
_entity.type
_entity.pdbx_description
1 polymer ?
#
loop_
_entity_poly.entity_id
_entity_poly.type
_entity_poly.pdbx_seq_one_letter_code
_entity_poly.pdbx_strand_id
1 'polypeptide(L)' 'MSFQPLFNWFTEEIQYVLFFIIIVLLMVAVFKRAWLFAVGVLIAGSIIGIFVLNPDLILRLSEWFSKKLKIGP' A
#
# COMPACT_ATOMS: atom_id res chain seq x y z
N MET A 1 -8.66 -14.71 14.68
CA MET A 1 -7.19 -14.59 14.79
C MET A 1 -6.85 -13.13 14.58
N SER A 2 -6.11 -12.49 15.48
CA SER A 2 -5.82 -11.06 15.35
C SER A 2 -4.95 -10.83 14.13
N PHE A 3 -5.27 -9.83 13.31
CA PHE A 3 -4.44 -9.43 12.16
C PHE A 3 -3.17 -8.67 12.60
N GLN A 4 -3.03 -8.41 13.90
CA GLN A 4 -1.90 -7.72 14.53
C GLN A 4 -0.51 -8.25 14.12
N PRO A 5 -0.25 -9.57 14.11
CA PRO A 5 1.07 -10.10 13.77
C PRO A 5 1.42 -9.87 12.30
N LEU A 6 0.43 -10.04 11.42
CA LEU A 6 0.56 -9.85 9.98
C LEU A 6 0.75 -8.37 9.66
N PHE A 7 0.11 -7.49 10.43
CA PHE A 7 0.25 -6.06 10.31
C PHE A 7 1.61 -5.56 10.79
N ASN A 8 2.10 -6.04 11.94
CA ASN A 8 3.44 -5.69 12.44
C ASN A 8 4.53 -6.12 11.43
N TRP A 9 4.44 -7.34 10.91
CA TRP A 9 5.35 -7.80 9.85
C TRP A 9 5.24 -6.96 8.57
N PHE A 10 4.01 -6.58 8.17
CA PHE A 10 3.78 -5.70 7.03
C PHE A 10 4.44 -4.32 7.22
N THR A 11 4.50 -3.83 8.45
CA THR A 11 4.99 -2.48 8.75
C THR A 11 6.53 -2.43 8.82
N GLU A 12 7.20 -3.49 9.27
CA GLU A 12 8.66 -3.50 9.44
C GLU A 12 9.44 -3.88 8.18
N GLU A 13 9.10 -4.99 7.53
CA GLU A 13 9.92 -5.53 6.43
C GLU A 13 9.35 -5.19 5.05
N ILE A 14 8.03 -5.17 4.93
CA ILE A 14 7.35 -5.00 3.65
C ILE A 14 7.50 -3.58 3.09
N GLN A 15 7.69 -2.56 3.93
CA GLN A 15 7.90 -1.20 3.46
C GLN A 15 9.08 -1.12 2.49
N TYR A 16 10.22 -1.69 2.87
CA TYR A 16 11.43 -1.67 2.05
C TYR A 16 11.26 -2.49 0.77
N VAL A 17 10.62 -3.66 0.88
CA VAL A 17 10.36 -4.54 -0.28
C VAL A 17 9.42 -3.89 -1.28
N LEU A 18 8.30 -3.30 -0.83
CA LEU A 18 7.35 -2.60 -1.68
C LEU A 18 7.99 -1.38 -2.36
N PHE A 19 8.82 -0.62 -1.64
CA PHE A 19 9.52 0.51 -2.20
C PHE A 19 10.47 0.08 -3.34
N PHE A 20 11.21 -1.01 -3.15
CA PHE A 20 12.09 -1.58 -4.17
C PHE A 20 11.31 -2.05 -5.40
N ILE A 21 10.18 -2.72 -5.20
CA ILE A 21 9.30 -3.17 -6.28
C ILE A 21 8.77 -1.99 -7.10
N ILE A 22 8.33 -0.91 -6.45
CA ILE A 22 7.84 0.30 -7.14
C ILE A 22 8.93 0.88 -8.05
N ILE A 23 10.18 0.97 -7.57
CA ILE A 23 11.30 1.47 -8.37
C ILE A 23 11.53 0.58 -9.60
N VAL A 24 11.55 -0.74 -9.43
CA VAL A 24 11.71 -1.69 -10.54
C VAL A 24 10.57 -1.56 -11.55
N LEU A 25 9.33 -1.46 -11.07
CA LEU A 25 8.16 -1.30 -11.94
C LEU A 25 8.19 0.03 -12.71
N LEU A 26 8.65 1.12 -12.08
CA LEU A 26 8.86 2.40 -12.76
C LEU A 26 9.94 2.30 -13.85
N MET A 27 11.07 1.64 -13.57
CA MET A 27 12.10 1.41 -14.59
C MET A 27 11.57 0.61 -15.78
N VAL A 28 10.81 -0.47 -15.52
CA VAL A 28 10.17 -1.28 -16.56
C VAL A 28 9.14 -0.46 -17.34
N ALA A 29 8.34 0.36 -16.66
CA ALA A 29 7.33 1.21 -17.29
C ALA A 29 7.96 2.23 -18.25
N VAL A 30 9.05 2.88 -17.84
CA VAL A 30 9.81 3.81 -18.66
C VAL A 30 10.45 3.09 -19.85
N PHE A 31 11.09 1.94 -19.63
CA PHE A 31 11.70 1.15 -20.71
C PHE A 31 10.69 0.72 -21.77
N LYS A 32 9.51 0.27 -21.35
CA LYS A 32 8.43 -0.15 -22.27
C LYS A 32 7.60 1.03 -22.80
N ARG A 33 7.92 2.28 -22.44
CA ARG A 33 7.11 3.48 -22.73
C ARG A 33 5.63 3.33 -22.33
N ALA A 34 5.37 2.55 -21.29
CA ALA A 34 4.03 2.26 -20.80
C ALA A 34 3.59 3.36 -19.81
N TRP A 35 3.36 4.58 -20.31
CA TRP A 35 3.09 5.75 -19.48
C TRP A 35 1.83 5.61 -18.62
N LEU A 36 0.77 4.98 -19.13
CA LEU A 36 -0.44 4.66 -18.35
C LEU A 36 -0.12 3.72 -17.17
N PHE A 37 0.75 2.74 -17.39
CA PHE A 37 1.20 1.84 -16.32
C PHE A 37 2.09 2.58 -15.31
N ALA A 38 2.98 3.46 -15.77
CA ALA A 38 3.80 4.31 -14.89
C ALA A 38 2.94 5.17 -13.96
N VAL A 39 1.89 5.80 -14.48
CA VAL A 39 0.93 6.57 -13.67
C VAL A 39 0.24 5.67 -12.64
N GLY A 40 -0.18 4.46 -13.03
CA GLY A 40 -0.75 3.48 -12.09
C GLY A 40 0.21 3.09 -10.96
N VAL A 41 1.49 2.87 -11.28
CA VAL A 41 2.54 2.57 -10.30
C VAL A 41 2.80 3.76 -9.37
N LEU A 42 2.76 5.00 -9.88
CA LEU A 42 2.88 6.20 -9.04
C LEU A 42 1.69 6.37 -8.08
N ILE A 43 0.47 6.09 -8.53
CA ILE A 43 -0.72 6.12 -7.67
C ILE A 43 -0.60 5.05 -6.58
N ALA A 44 -0.26 3.81 -6.95
CA ALA A 44 -0.05 2.73 -5.99
C ALA A 44 1.07 3.06 -5.00
N GLY A 45 2.17 3.62 -5.47
CA GLY A 45 3.28 4.05 -4.63
C GLY A 45 2.92 5.19 -3.68
N SER A 46 2.07 6.12 -4.11
CA SER A 46 1.56 7.20 -3.26
C SER A 46 0.71 6.66 -2.10
N ILE A 47 -0.15 5.68 -2.38
CA ILE A 47 -0.97 5.01 -1.36
C ILE A 47 -0.09 4.28 -0.36
N ILE A 48 0.89 3.52 -0.84
CA ILE A 48 1.86 2.81 0.02
C ILE A 48 2.68 3.80 0.85
N GLY A 49 3.16 4.88 0.24
CA GLY A 49 3.94 5.92 0.94
C GLY A 49 3.16 6.60 2.06
N ILE A 50 1.86 6.84 1.86
CA ILE A 50 0.96 7.38 2.90
C ILE A 50 0.86 6.41 4.08
N PHE A 51 0.73 5.10 3.82
CA PHE A 51 0.70 4.08 4.88
C PHE A 51 2.05 3.89 5.57
N VAL A 52 3.15 4.08 4.84
CA VAL A 52 4.50 4.01 5.41
C VAL A 52 4.74 5.15 6.40
N LEU A 53 4.33 6.36 6.04
CA LEU A 53 4.49 7.56 6.87
C LEU A 53 3.50 7.61 8.04
N ASN A 54 2.31 7.04 7.87
CA ASN A 54 1.25 7.04 8.88
C ASN A 54 0.56 5.67 8.92
N PRO A 55 1.14 4.67 9.60
CA PRO A 55 0.61 3.30 9.63
C PRO A 55 -0.78 3.22 10.27
N ASP A 56 -1.12 4.14 11.18
CA ASP A 56 -2.44 4.24 11.81
C ASP A 56 -3.57 4.55 10.79
N LEU A 57 -3.24 5.03 9.59
CA LEU A 57 -4.24 5.26 8.55
C LEU A 57 -4.89 3.95 8.06
N ILE A 58 -4.20 2.81 8.10
CA ILE A 58 -4.84 1.53 7.78
C ILE A 58 -5.92 1.20 8.80
N LEU A 59 -5.67 1.42 10.09
CA LEU A 59 -6.65 1.16 11.15
C LEU A 59 -7.88 2.04 10.93
N ARG A 60 -7.68 3.34 10.67
CA ARG A 60 -8.77 4.27 10.36
C ARG A 60 -9.52 3.91 9.07
N LEU A 61 -8.82 3.44 8.03
CA LEU A 61 -9.44 3.00 6.79
C LEU A 61 -10.27 1.74 7.02
N SER A 62 -9.76 0.79 7.82
CA SER A 62 -10.46 -0.43 8.19
C SER A 62 -11.72 -0.13 9.00
N GLU A 63 -11.65 0.81 9.95
CA GLU A 63 -12.80 1.28 10.72
C GLU A 63 -13.83 1.97 9.81
N TRP A 64 -13.37 2.82 8.88
CA TRP A 64 -14.25 3.46 7.90
C TRP A 64 -14.94 2.43 6.99
N PHE A 65 -14.21 1.41 6.53
CA PHE A 65 -14.72 0.36 5.67
C PHE A 65 -15.73 -0.53 6.42
N SER A 66 -15.43 -0.93 7.66
CA SER A 66 -16.36 -1.65 8.53
C SER A 66 -17.63 -0.84 8.81
N LYS A 67 -17.50 0.47 9.04
CA LYS A 67 -18.65 1.37 9.25
C LYS A 67 -19.50 1.56 7.99
N LYS A 68 -18.89 1.57 6.81
CA LYS A 68 -19.59 1.66 5.51
C LYS A 68 -20.25 0.34 5.10
N LEU A 69 -19.61 -0.79 5.38
CA LEU A 69 -20.10 -2.12 5.01
C LEU A 69 -21.01 -2.76 6.06
N LYS A 70 -21.17 -2.14 7.25
CA LYS A 70 -21.94 -2.71 8.37
C LYS A 70 -21.47 -4.13 8.74
N ILE A 71 -20.16 -4.39 8.63
CA ILE A 71 -19.56 -5.68 9.01
C ILE A 71 -18.97 -5.50 10.41
N GLY A 72 -19.71 -6.01 11.39
CA GLY A 72 -19.60 -5.82 12.84
C GLY A 72 -21.02 -5.60 13.40
N PRO A 73 -21.38 -6.10 14.59
CA PRO A 73 -22.76 -6.11 15.08
C PRO A 73 -23.44 -4.73 15.06
#